data_AF-A0A2G9XDI8-F1
#
_entry.id   AF-A0A2G9XDI8-F1
#
_cell.length_a   1.000
_cell.length_b   1.000
_cell.length_c   1.000
_cell.angle_alpha   90.00
_cell.angle_beta   90.00
_cell.angle_gamma   90.00
#
_symmetry.space_group_name_H-M   'P 1'
#
loop_
_entity.id
_entity.type
_entity.pdbx_description
1 polymer ?
#
loop_
_entity_poly.entity_id
_entity_poly.type
_entity_poly.pdbx_seq_one_letter_code
_entity_poly.pdbx_strand_id
1 'polypeptide(L)' 'MTIASQYAVLSKDKKTLVLPDDVQNWLRDVDRFVVVIENDGLIFKKAHSRRTLEEMVTKEKAPLSDEKLNELVHESRK' A
#
# COMPACT_ATOMS: atom_id res chain seq x y z
N MET A 1 2.36 -23.86 -6.14
CA MET A 1 1.94 -22.45 -6.11
C MET A 1 1.12 -22.22 -7.37
N THR A 2 -0.20 -22.23 -7.27
CA THR A 2 -1.07 -22.19 -8.45
C THR A 2 -1.20 -20.74 -8.90
N ILE A 3 -0.49 -20.37 -9.96
CA ILE A 3 -0.76 -19.10 -10.65
C ILE A 3 -2.10 -19.31 -11.36
N ALA A 4 -3.19 -18.99 -10.67
CA ALA A 4 -4.51 -18.97 -11.27
C ALA A 4 -4.57 -17.74 -12.19
N SER A 5 -4.30 -17.94 -13.48
CA SER A 5 -4.48 -16.91 -14.51
C SER A 5 -5.98 -16.66 -14.68
N GLN A 6 -6.53 -15.78 -13.85
CA GLN A 6 -7.92 -15.35 -13.93
C GLN A 6 -8.03 -14.07 -14.77
N TYR A 7 -9.04 -14.00 -15.63
CA TYR A 7 -9.26 -12.84 -16.48
C TYR A 7 -9.95 -11.72 -15.71
N ALA A 8 -9.46 -10.49 -15.89
CA ALA A 8 -10.23 -9.29 -15.56
C ALA A 8 -11.22 -9.00 -16.70
N VAL A 9 -12.42 -8.51 -16.37
CA VAL A 9 -13.48 -8.23 -17.34
C VAL A 9 -13.73 -6.74 -17.41
N LEU A 10 -13.74 -6.20 -18.63
CA LEU A 10 -14.11 -4.80 -18.86
C LEU A 10 -15.63 -4.66 -18.85
N SER A 11 -16.14 -3.67 -18.12
CA SER A 11 -17.56 -3.33 -18.09
C SER A 11 -18.09 -2.95 -19.47
N LYS A 12 -19.41 -3.09 -19.67
CA LYS A 12 -20.06 -2.77 -20.97
C LYS A 12 -19.84 -1.33 -21.43
N ASP A 13 -19.74 -0.40 -20.49
CA ASP A 13 -19.47 1.02 -20.76
C ASP A 13 -17.97 1.34 -20.94
N LYS A 14 -17.09 0.33 -20.83
CA LYS A 14 -15.63 0.43 -20.94
C LYS A 14 -14.97 1.34 -19.90
N LYS A 15 -15.67 1.69 -18.82
CA LYS A 15 -15.16 2.59 -17.78
C LYS A 15 -14.59 1.86 -16.56
N THR A 16 -14.95 0.59 -16.36
CA THR A 16 -14.61 -0.16 -15.15
C THR A 16 -13.99 -1.49 -15.50
N LEU A 17 -12.83 -1.79 -14.91
CA LEU A 17 -12.21 -3.10 -14.99
C LEU A 17 -12.58 -3.90 -13.73
N VAL A 18 -13.29 -4.99 -13.92
CA VAL A 18 -13.65 -5.93 -12.85
C VAL A 18 -12.50 -6.92 -12.69
N LEU A 19 -11.86 -6.89 -11.53
CA LEU A 19 -10.73 -7.75 -11.20
C LEU A 19 -11.20 -9.06 -10.56
N PRO A 20 -10.45 -10.17 -10.69
CA PRO A 20 -10.74 -11.41 -10.00
C PRO A 20 -10.75 -11.26 -8.47
N ASP A 21 -11.49 -12.11 -7.77
CA ASP A 21 -11.68 -12.03 -6.30
C ASP A 21 -10.35 -12.06 -5.53
N ASP A 22 -9.39 -12.87 -5.96
CA ASP A 22 -8.06 -12.96 -5.35
C ASP A 22 -7.32 -11.62 -5.41
N VAL A 23 -7.43 -10.92 -6.54
CA VAL A 23 -6.82 -9.60 -6.73
C VAL A 23 -7.56 -8.57 -5.90
N GLN A 24 -8.90 -8.60 -5.88
CA GLN A 24 -9.71 -7.71 -5.03
C GLN A 24 -9.34 -7.86 -3.55
N ASN A 25 -9.15 -9.09 -3.07
CA ASN A 25 -8.71 -9.37 -1.70
C ASN A 25 -7.34 -8.77 -1.41
N TRP A 26 -6.41 -8.82 -2.36
CA TRP A 26 -5.10 -8.17 -2.22
C TRP A 26 -5.17 -6.63 -2.18
N LEU A 27 -6.20 -6.02 -2.78
CA LEU A 27 -6.38 -4.56 -2.86
C LEU A 27 -7.08 -3.94 -1.63
N ARG A 28 -7.66 -4.74 -0.71
CA ARG A 28 -8.58 -4.28 0.35
C ARG A 28 -8.09 -3.10 1.20
N ASP A 29 -6.79 -2.99 1.46
CA ASP A 29 -6.24 -2.00 2.39
C ASP A 29 -5.69 -0.74 1.69
N VAL A 30 -6.02 -0.53 0.41
CA VAL A 30 -5.45 0.57 -0.38
C VAL A 30 -6.50 1.32 -1.18
N ASP A 31 -6.61 2.62 -0.92
CA ASP A 31 -7.59 3.50 -1.58
C ASP A 31 -7.10 4.07 -2.92
N ARG A 32 -5.78 4.02 -3.20
CA ARG A 32 -5.18 4.67 -4.37
C ARG A 32 -4.10 3.84 -5.02
N PHE A 33 -4.04 3.89 -6.35
CA PHE A 33 -3.05 3.18 -7.15
C PHE A 33 -2.41 4.13 -8.15
N VAL A 34 -1.11 3.93 -8.39
CA VAL A 34 -0.44 4.48 -9.56
C VAL A 34 -0.63 3.49 -10.70
N VAL A 35 -1.16 3.99 -11.82
CA VAL A 35 -1.42 3.21 -13.03
C VAL A 35 -0.35 3.57 -14.06
N VAL A 36 0.38 2.56 -14.55
CA VAL A 36 1.42 2.74 -15.57
C VAL A 36 1.12 1.80 -16.75
N ILE A 37 1.28 2.32 -17.96
CA ILE A 37 1.21 1.52 -19.20
C ILE A 37 2.63 1.39 -19.74
N GLU A 38 3.12 0.17 -19.87
CA GLU A 38 4.46 -0.14 -20.38
C GLU A 38 4.42 -1.46 -21.16
N ASN A 39 4.97 -1.48 -22.38
CA ASN A 39 5.07 -2.68 -23.23
C ASN A 39 3.75 -3.46 -23.41
N ASP A 40 2.64 -2.74 -23.66
CA ASP A 40 1.27 -3.32 -23.74
C ASP A 40 0.77 -3.99 -22.43
N GLY A 41 1.51 -3.77 -21.34
CA GLY A 41 1.15 -4.17 -19.99
C GLY A 41 0.55 -3.01 -19.20
N LEU A 42 -0.47 -3.33 -18.40
CA LEU A 42 -1.04 -2.43 -17.40
C LEU A 42 -0.52 -2.81 -16.01
N ILE A 43 0.22 -1.91 -15.37
CA ILE A 43 0.81 -2.14 -14.06
C ILE A 43 0.09 -1.28 -13.02
N PHE A 44 -0.46 -1.94 -11.99
CA PHE A 44 -1.03 -1.28 -10.81
C PHE A 44 -0.04 -1.34 -9.65
N LYS A 45 0.38 -0.17 -9.16
CA LYS A 45 1.21 -0.07 -7.96
C LYS A 45 0.40 0.55 -6.84
N LYS A 46 0.36 -0.11 -5.67
CA LYS A 46 -0.25 0.46 -4.45
C LYS A 46 0.40 1.82 -4.18
N ALA A 47 -0.38 2.89 -4.27
CA ALA A 47 0.11 4.20 -3.91
C ALA A 47 0.25 4.17 -2.38
N HIS A 48 1.50 4.16 -1.90
CA HIS A 48 1.74 4.35 -0.49
C HIS A 48 1.24 5.76 -0.21
N SER A 49 0.21 5.89 0.64
CA SER A 49 -0.19 7.19 1.13
C SER A 49 1.04 7.79 1.79
N ARG A 50 1.67 8.73 1.09
CA ARG A 50 2.66 9.62 1.70
C ARG A 50 1.85 10.46 2.67
N ARG A 51 1.69 9.96 3.90
CA ARG A 51 1.40 10.85 5.00
C ARG A 51 2.50 11.90 4.97
N THR A 52 2.13 13.17 4.94
CA THR A 52 3.15 14.21 5.08
C THR A 52 3.82 14.04 6.44
N LEU A 53 5.07 14.49 6.59
CA LEU A 53 5.75 14.49 7.90
C LEU A 53 4.88 15.16 8.98
N GLU A 54 4.11 16.17 8.58
CA GLU A 54 3.15 16.91 9.41
C GLU A 54 1.99 16.04 9.89
N GLU A 55 1.48 15.11 9.07
CA GLU A 55 0.46 14.13 9.45
C GLU A 55 1.01 12.98 10.30
N MET A 56 2.30 12.67 10.18
CA MET A 56 2.97 11.65 10.99
C MET A 56 3.32 12.17 12.40
N VAL A 57 3.58 13.47 12.55
CA VAL A 57 3.78 14.14 13.84
C VAL A 57 2.42 14.57 14.40
N THR A 58 1.59 13.61 14.79
CA THR A 58 0.42 13.90 15.63
C THR A 58 0.92 14.45 16.96
N LYS A 59 0.68 15.74 17.22
CA LYS A 59 0.95 16.44 18.50
C LYS A 59 0.35 15.74 19.74
N GLU A 60 -0.54 14.78 19.54
CA GLU A 60 -1.20 14.00 20.60
C GLU A 60 -0.32 12.90 21.21
N LYS A 61 0.76 12.48 20.54
CA LYS A 61 1.74 11.58 21.16
C LYS A 61 2.93 12.40 21.62
N ALA A 62 3.10 12.48 22.94
CA ALA A 62 4.30 13.02 23.53
C ALA A 62 5.53 12.30 22.93
N PRO A 63 6.64 13.02 22.69
CA PRO A 63 7.88 12.40 22.27
C PRO A 63 8.24 11.26 23.23
N LEU A 64 8.93 10.24 22.70
CA LEU A 64 9.48 9.16 23.53
C LEU A 64 10.29 9.79 24.67
N SER A 65 10.10 9.31 25.90
CA SER A 65 10.94 9.73 27.02
C SER A 65 12.39 9.35 26.74
N ASP A 66 13.34 10.11 27.31
CA ASP A 66 14.78 9.87 27.14
C ASP A 66 15.17 8.43 27.52
N GLU A 67 14.48 7.85 28.50
CA GLU A 67 14.64 6.45 28.93
C GLU A 67 14.30 5.46 27.80
N LYS A 68 13.17 5.64 27.12
CA LYS A 68 12.76 4.79 25.97
C LYS A 68 13.67 4.96 24.76
N LEU A 69 14.17 6.17 24.54
CA LEU A 69 15.17 6.44 23.50
C LEU A 69 16.46 5.66 23.76
N ASN A 70 16.92 5.65 25.01
CA ASN A 70 18.15 4.96 25.39
C ASN A 70 18.00 3.43 25.27
N GLU A 71 16.85 2.88 25.66
CA GLU A 71 16.54 1.45 25.49
C GLU A 71 16.61 1.00 24.02
N LEU A 72 16.00 1.75 23.09
CA LEU A 72 16.01 1.43 21.66
C LEU A 72 17.42 1.49 21.04
N VAL A 73 18.26 2.43 21.49
CA VAL A 73 19.66 2.56 21.05
C VAL A 73 20.51 1.38 21.54
N HIS A 74 20.20 0.85 22.73
CA HIS A 74 20.93 -0.28 23.31
C HIS A 74 20.41 -1.65 22.86
N GLU A 75 19.15 -1.76 22.42
CA GLU A 75 18.59 -2.99 21.85
C GLU A 75 19.27 -3.36 20.52
N SER A 76 19.70 -2.37 19.73
CA SER A 76 20.41 -2.55 18.46
C SER A 76 21.87 -3.01 18.60
N ARG A 77 22.37 -3.23 19.84
CA ARG A 77 23.75 -3.62 20.13
C ARG A 77 23.89 -5.05 20.71
N LYS A 78 22.86 -5.89 20.62
CA LYS A 78 22.94 -7.32 20.96
C LYS A 78 22.91 -8.21 19.72
#